data_AF-A0A946PUL6-F1
#
_entry.id   AF-A0A946PUL6-F1
#
_cell.length_a   1.000
_cell.length_b   1.000
_cell.length_c   1.000
_cell.angle_alpha   90.00
_cell.angle_beta   90.00
_cell.angle_gamma   90.00
#
_symmetry.space_group_name_H-M   'P 1'
#
loop_
_entity.id
_entity.type
_entity.pdbx_description
1 polymer ?
#
loop_
_entity_poly.entity_id
_entity_poly.type
_entity_poly.pdbx_seq_one_letter_code
_entity_poly.pdbx_strand_id
1 'polypeptide(L)'
;MSTSRDSNFYYEVQDALKKGLKAEGYEVPDEIIKGALKELFDSVAIHTWRRADVYGVAWRAGWPISQTMADEILSDVEAHADPEYGITWLTFDNALDDFYAELDWDHLDPLEDEQCIGSFLVCLEPPDHPGASESMLHLERASLAEALEEADQLAENSGQTVACFSIPKEEPPLLDADWLEKHAHKLMAYDVVEA
;
A
#
# COMPACT_ATOMS: atom_id res chain seq x y z
N MET A 1 -3.44 13.98 9.15
CA MET A 1 -4.53 14.92 8.82
C MET A 1 -5.16 15.43 10.11
N SER A 2 -5.36 16.74 10.22
CA SER A 2 -5.85 17.45 11.41
C SER A 2 -7.30 17.08 11.74
N THR A 3 -7.63 16.96 13.03
CA THR A 3 -8.99 16.85 13.62
C THR A 3 -10.00 17.87 13.06
N SER A 4 -9.52 18.92 12.39
CA SER A 4 -10.32 19.92 11.69
C SER A 4 -11.04 19.39 10.43
N ARG A 5 -10.52 18.37 9.73
CA ARG A 5 -11.17 17.81 8.51
C ARG A 5 -12.39 16.95 8.83
N ASP A 6 -12.35 16.21 9.94
CA ASP A 6 -13.46 15.33 10.35
C ASP A 6 -14.70 16.14 10.75
N SER A 7 -14.52 17.30 11.38
CA SER A 7 -15.64 18.18 11.72
C SER A 7 -16.31 18.78 10.47
N ASN A 8 -15.51 19.17 9.47
CA ASN A 8 -16.03 19.86 8.28
C ASN A 8 -16.94 18.99 7.41
N PHE A 9 -16.67 17.69 7.28
CA PHE A 9 -17.51 16.81 6.45
C PHE A 9 -18.93 16.65 7.01
N TYR A 10 -19.07 16.45 8.33
CA TYR A 10 -20.39 16.41 8.98
C TYR A 10 -21.15 17.72 8.83
N TYR A 11 -20.45 18.86 8.99
CA TYR A 11 -21.04 20.18 8.80
C TYR A 11 -21.43 20.43 7.34
N GLU A 12 -20.64 20.00 6.36
CA GLU A 12 -20.91 20.15 4.93
C GLU A 12 -22.11 19.32 4.48
N VAL A 13 -22.22 18.06 4.93
CA VAL A 13 -23.39 17.21 4.65
C VAL A 13 -24.64 17.80 5.29
N GLN A 14 -24.55 18.25 6.54
CA GLN A 14 -25.67 18.89 7.24
C GLN A 14 -26.10 20.20 6.54
N ASP A 15 -25.15 21.03 6.11
CA ASP A 15 -25.41 22.30 5.44
C ASP A 15 -25.97 22.10 4.03
N ALA A 16 -25.44 21.14 3.26
CA ALA A 16 -25.95 20.78 1.94
C ALA A 16 -27.39 20.27 2.01
N LEU A 17 -27.68 19.37 2.96
CA LEU A 17 -29.03 18.83 3.17
C LEU A 17 -30.01 19.95 3.58
N LYS A 18 -29.59 20.82 4.51
CA LYS A 18 -30.40 21.97 4.94
C LYS A 18 -30.71 22.92 3.79
N LYS A 19 -29.72 23.24 2.94
CA LYS A 19 -29.89 24.08 1.75
C LYS A 19 -30.85 23.44 0.74
N GLY A 20 -30.70 22.14 0.48
CA GLY A 20 -31.57 21.39 -0.43
C GLY A 20 -33.03 21.34 0.04
N LEU A 21 -33.26 20.98 1.31
CA LEU A 21 -34.60 20.94 1.91
C LEU A 21 -35.31 22.30 1.83
N LYS A 22 -34.56 23.38 2.12
CA LYS A 22 -35.09 24.74 2.01
C LYS A 22 -35.45 25.13 0.57
N ALA A 23 -34.64 24.72 -0.41
CA ALA A 23 -34.90 24.98 -1.83
C ALA A 23 -36.19 24.30 -2.33
N GLU A 24 -36.50 23.12 -1.78
CA GLU A 24 -37.73 22.36 -2.04
C GLU A 24 -38.94 22.82 -1.19
N GLY A 25 -38.78 23.88 -0.37
CA GLY A 25 -39.85 24.46 0.43
C GLY A 25 -40.11 23.79 1.79
N TYR A 26 -39.22 22.91 2.24
CA TYR A 26 -39.31 22.28 3.56
C TYR A 26 -38.55 23.10 4.61
N GLU A 27 -39.25 23.48 5.69
CA GLU A 27 -38.64 24.09 6.88
C GLU A 27 -38.45 23.04 7.98
N VAL A 28 -37.32 22.33 7.93
CA VAL A 28 -36.97 21.32 8.93
C VAL A 28 -36.02 21.95 9.96
N PRO A 29 -36.33 21.89 11.27
CA PRO A 29 -35.44 22.37 12.32
C PRO A 29 -34.09 21.64 12.33
N ASP A 30 -33.00 22.37 12.58
CA ASP A 30 -31.63 21.81 12.62
C ASP A 30 -31.51 20.62 13.58
N GLU A 31 -32.21 20.64 14.71
CA GLU A 31 -32.16 19.55 15.69
C GLU A 31 -32.79 18.25 15.17
N ILE A 32 -33.77 18.32 14.27
CA ILE A 32 -34.34 17.14 13.61
C ILE A 32 -33.37 16.59 12.56
N ILE A 33 -32.73 17.48 11.78
CA ILE A 33 -31.71 17.08 10.80
C ILE A 33 -30.54 16.40 11.53
N LYS A 34 -30.04 17.02 12.61
CA LYS A 34 -28.98 16.44 13.45
C LYS A 34 -29.42 15.11 14.06
N GLY A 35 -30.64 14.98 14.56
CA GLY A 35 -31.15 13.74 15.13
C GLY A 35 -31.23 12.59 14.12
N ALA A 36 -31.75 12.87 12.91
CA ALA A 36 -31.84 11.89 11.83
C ALA A 36 -30.47 11.47 11.30
N LEU A 37 -29.55 12.42 11.17
CA LEU A 37 -28.17 12.15 10.77
C LEU A 37 -27.36 11.50 11.90
N LYS A 38 -27.72 11.71 13.16
CA LYS A 38 -27.01 11.14 14.31
C LYS A 38 -27.08 9.62 14.28
N GLU A 39 -28.24 9.01 14.04
CA GLU A 39 -28.31 7.54 13.95
C GLU A 39 -27.54 7.00 12.73
N LEU A 40 -27.53 7.74 11.62
CA LEU A 40 -26.73 7.43 10.43
C LEU A 40 -25.23 7.53 10.74
N PHE A 41 -24.77 8.56 11.45
CA PHE A 41 -23.37 8.77 11.77
C PHE A 41 -22.90 8.00 13.03
N ASP A 42 -23.80 7.60 13.92
CA ASP A 42 -23.51 6.73 15.06
C ASP A 42 -23.45 5.26 14.62
N SER A 43 -24.25 4.86 13.60
CA SER A 43 -24.16 3.53 12.97
C SER A 43 -23.00 3.44 12.00
N VAL A 44 -22.71 4.53 11.28
CA VAL A 44 -21.46 4.70 10.56
C VAL A 44 -20.45 5.30 11.54
N ALA A 45 -20.03 4.51 12.53
CA ALA A 45 -18.75 4.76 13.18
C ALA A 45 -17.68 4.66 12.08
N ILE A 46 -17.44 5.76 11.35
CA ILE A 46 -16.50 5.76 10.24
C ILE A 46 -15.11 5.62 10.86
N HIS A 47 -14.67 4.38 11.03
CA HIS A 47 -13.26 4.05 10.86
C HIS A 47 -12.91 4.52 9.46
N THR A 48 -12.55 5.81 9.33
CA THR A 48 -12.13 6.36 8.04
C THR A 48 -10.75 5.83 7.85
N TRP A 49 -10.68 4.63 7.27
CA TRP A 49 -9.45 4.10 6.76
C TRP A 49 -8.89 5.09 5.74
N ARG A 50 -7.58 5.31 5.80
CA ARG A 50 -6.86 6.29 5.00
C ARG A 50 -5.73 5.56 4.31
N ARG A 51 -5.17 6.17 3.26
CA ARG A 51 -3.94 5.68 2.62
C ARG A 51 -2.82 5.35 3.60
N ALA A 52 -2.71 6.13 4.69
CA ALA A 52 -1.70 5.87 5.72
C ALA A 52 -1.87 4.50 6.40
N ASP A 53 -3.09 4.00 6.51
CA ASP A 53 -3.39 2.67 7.02
C ASP A 53 -2.98 1.61 5.99
N VAL A 54 -3.28 1.83 4.70
CA VAL A 54 -2.83 0.96 3.59
C VAL A 54 -1.30 0.86 3.57
N TYR A 55 -0.60 2.00 3.63
CA TYR A 55 0.86 2.04 3.70
C TYR A 55 1.38 1.27 4.91
N GLY A 56 0.72 1.41 6.05
CA GLY A 56 1.08 0.69 7.28
C GLY A 56 0.94 -0.83 7.15
N VAL A 57 -0.09 -1.31 6.45
CA VAL A 57 -0.28 -2.75 6.18
C VAL A 57 0.76 -3.23 5.17
N ALA A 58 0.89 -2.56 4.03
CA ALA A 58 1.83 -2.91 2.96
C ALA A 58 3.27 -3.03 3.46
N TRP A 59 3.77 -2.02 4.18
CA TRP A 59 5.14 -2.02 4.67
C TRP A 59 5.42 -3.06 5.77
N ARG A 60 4.40 -3.45 6.54
CA ARG A 60 4.53 -4.56 7.50
C ARG A 60 4.57 -5.90 6.79
N ALA A 61 3.77 -6.04 5.74
CA ALA A 61 3.77 -7.23 4.88
C ALA A 61 5.00 -7.30 3.95
N GLY A 62 5.78 -6.22 3.86
CA GLY A 62 7.01 -6.18 3.05
C GLY A 62 6.78 -5.78 1.61
N TRP A 63 5.64 -5.18 1.28
CA TRP A 63 5.34 -4.73 -0.07
C TRP A 63 5.71 -3.25 -0.27
N PRO A 64 6.26 -2.89 -1.45
CA PRO A 64 6.46 -1.50 -1.83
C PRO A 64 5.13 -0.93 -2.33
N ILE A 65 4.85 0.33 -2.05
CA ILE A 65 3.53 0.91 -2.35
C ILE A 65 3.63 2.37 -2.79
N SER A 66 2.86 2.71 -3.81
CA SER A 66 2.67 4.08 -4.29
C SER A 66 1.38 4.69 -3.73
N GLN A 67 1.12 5.96 -4.05
CA GLN A 67 -0.17 6.55 -3.75
C GLN A 67 -1.30 5.95 -4.61
N THR A 68 -1.06 5.67 -5.89
CA THR A 68 -2.07 5.14 -6.82
C THR A 68 -2.51 3.75 -6.39
N MET A 69 -1.55 2.86 -6.09
CA MET A 69 -1.81 1.52 -5.56
C MET A 69 -2.62 1.59 -4.26
N ALA A 70 -2.24 2.50 -3.34
CA ALA A 70 -2.97 2.65 -2.09
C ALA A 70 -4.39 3.18 -2.27
N ASP A 71 -4.62 4.03 -3.27
CA ASP A 71 -5.97 4.50 -3.62
C ASP A 71 -6.81 3.36 -4.22
N GLU A 72 -6.22 2.48 -5.03
CA GLU A 72 -6.88 1.30 -5.61
C GLU A 72 -7.25 0.26 -4.55
N ILE A 73 -6.30 -0.13 -3.71
CA ILE A 73 -6.52 -1.07 -2.59
C ILE A 73 -7.60 -0.51 -1.65
N LEU A 74 -7.54 0.79 -1.33
CA LEU A 74 -8.55 1.40 -0.47
C LEU A 74 -9.94 1.37 -1.12
N SER A 75 -10.03 1.62 -2.43
CA SER A 75 -11.29 1.53 -3.18
C SER A 75 -11.85 0.10 -3.17
N ASP A 76 -11.00 -0.92 -3.28
CA ASP A 76 -11.43 -2.33 -3.23
C ASP A 76 -11.93 -2.71 -1.83
N VAL A 77 -11.21 -2.32 -0.79
CA VAL A 77 -11.60 -2.53 0.61
C VAL A 77 -12.96 -1.87 0.92
N GLU A 78 -13.20 -0.66 0.41
CA GLU A 78 -14.47 0.04 0.58
C GLU A 78 -15.62 -0.66 -0.17
N ALA A 79 -15.35 -1.25 -1.34
CA ALA A 79 -16.34 -1.98 -2.13
C ALA A 79 -16.75 -3.32 -1.48
N HIS A 80 -15.84 -3.95 -0.75
CA HIS A 80 -16.02 -5.27 -0.13
C HIS A 80 -16.22 -5.23 1.39
N ALA A 81 -16.64 -4.08 1.93
CA ALA A 81 -16.94 -3.94 3.35
C ALA A 81 -18.01 -4.95 3.82
N ASP A 82 -17.71 -5.70 4.89
CA ASP A 82 -18.65 -6.66 5.45
C ASP A 82 -19.86 -5.94 6.08
N PRO A 83 -21.11 -6.38 5.80
CA PRO A 83 -22.30 -5.69 6.29
C PRO A 83 -22.53 -5.84 7.81
N GLU A 84 -21.93 -6.83 8.46
CA GLU A 84 -22.06 -7.09 9.90
C GLU A 84 -20.88 -6.51 10.70
N TYR A 85 -19.66 -6.62 10.16
CA TYR A 85 -18.41 -6.26 10.84
C TYR A 85 -17.70 -5.04 10.27
N GLY A 86 -18.14 -4.52 9.12
CA GLY A 86 -17.52 -3.41 8.42
C GLY A 86 -16.15 -3.77 7.83
N ILE A 87 -15.30 -2.76 7.66
CA ILE A 87 -13.91 -2.95 7.21
C ILE A 87 -13.05 -3.31 8.41
N THR A 88 -12.35 -4.45 8.32
CA THR A 88 -11.45 -4.97 9.35
C THR A 88 -10.00 -4.98 8.85
N TRP A 89 -9.03 -5.23 9.74
CA TRP A 89 -7.64 -5.47 9.34
C TRP A 89 -7.51 -6.66 8.38
N LEU A 90 -8.30 -7.72 8.59
CA LEU A 90 -8.33 -8.87 7.69
C LEU A 90 -8.84 -8.48 6.29
N THR A 91 -9.74 -7.50 6.19
CA THR A 91 -10.18 -6.97 4.89
C THR A 91 -9.03 -6.30 4.14
N PHE A 92 -8.13 -5.59 4.85
CA PHE A 92 -6.92 -5.02 4.24
C PHE A 92 -5.92 -6.09 3.83
N ASP A 93 -5.66 -7.07 4.70
CA ASP A 93 -4.71 -8.14 4.41
C ASP A 93 -5.13 -8.89 3.14
N ASN A 94 -6.42 -9.26 3.02
CA ASN A 94 -6.94 -9.92 1.83
C ASN A 94 -6.87 -9.05 0.57
N ALA A 95 -7.32 -7.79 0.63
CA ALA A 95 -7.30 -6.90 -0.53
C ALA A 95 -5.86 -6.63 -1.02
N LEU A 96 -4.91 -6.61 -0.09
CA LEU A 96 -3.51 -6.41 -0.39
C LEU A 96 -2.89 -7.66 -1.05
N ASP A 97 -3.17 -8.84 -0.51
CA ASP A 97 -2.75 -10.11 -1.11
C ASP A 97 -3.32 -10.29 -2.52
N ASP A 98 -4.61 -10.00 -2.71
CA ASP A 98 -5.28 -10.06 -4.02
C ASP A 98 -4.66 -9.05 -5.00
N PHE A 99 -4.42 -7.80 -4.56
CA PHE A 99 -3.81 -6.77 -5.39
C PHE A 99 -2.42 -7.18 -5.90
N TYR A 100 -1.51 -7.60 -5.01
CA TYR A 100 -0.15 -7.95 -5.40
C TYR A 100 -0.04 -9.30 -6.11
N ALA A 101 -1.01 -10.20 -5.94
CA ALA A 101 -1.09 -11.44 -6.72
C ALA A 101 -1.47 -11.18 -8.18
N GLU A 102 -2.22 -10.13 -8.47
CA GLU A 102 -2.64 -9.74 -9.82
C GLU A 102 -1.73 -8.69 -10.48
N LEU A 103 -0.84 -8.06 -9.71
CA LEU A 103 0.05 -7.01 -10.20
C LEU A 103 1.11 -7.55 -11.17
N ASP A 104 1.16 -6.96 -12.37
CA ASP A 104 2.16 -7.26 -13.38
C ASP A 104 3.42 -6.39 -13.17
N TRP A 105 4.34 -6.90 -12.36
CA TRP A 105 5.60 -6.22 -12.03
C TRP A 105 6.48 -5.91 -13.25
N ASP A 106 6.38 -6.71 -14.31
CA ASP A 106 7.18 -6.52 -15.53
C ASP A 106 6.68 -5.36 -16.41
N HIS A 107 5.45 -4.89 -16.17
CA HIS A 107 4.77 -3.89 -17.01
C HIS A 107 4.18 -2.74 -16.19
N LEU A 108 4.77 -2.42 -15.04
CA LEU A 108 4.43 -1.22 -14.28
C LEU A 108 4.71 0.05 -15.12
N ASP A 109 3.88 1.08 -14.92
CA ASP A 109 4.13 2.38 -15.51
C ASP A 109 5.44 2.97 -14.91
N PRO A 110 6.37 3.51 -15.70
CA PRO A 110 7.63 4.05 -15.16
C PRO A 110 7.43 5.14 -14.09
N LEU A 111 6.36 5.92 -14.18
CA LEU A 111 6.02 6.90 -13.15
C LEU A 111 5.59 6.23 -11.84
N GLU A 112 5.00 5.05 -11.95
CA GLU A 112 4.62 4.22 -10.82
C GLU A 112 5.86 3.60 -10.15
N ASP A 113 6.85 3.16 -10.93
CA ASP A 113 8.13 2.65 -10.40
C ASP A 113 8.85 3.69 -9.53
N GLU A 114 8.86 4.96 -9.96
CA GLU A 114 9.45 6.07 -9.21
C GLU A 114 8.69 6.38 -7.91
N GLN A 115 7.39 6.08 -7.86
CA GLN A 115 6.52 6.41 -6.74
C GLN A 115 6.23 5.24 -5.81
N CYS A 116 6.56 4.02 -6.24
CA CYS A 116 6.38 2.81 -5.46
C CYS A 116 7.52 2.68 -4.44
N ILE A 117 7.26 3.08 -3.20
CA ILE A 117 8.30 3.18 -2.15
C ILE A 117 8.24 1.98 -1.21
N GLY A 118 9.38 1.35 -0.98
CA GLY A 118 9.53 0.18 -0.11
C GLY A 118 10.90 0.05 0.53
N SER A 119 11.17 -1.10 1.13
CA SER A 119 12.51 -1.52 1.52
C SER A 119 12.90 -2.69 0.64
N PHE A 120 14.10 -2.65 0.07
CA PHE A 120 14.53 -3.64 -0.93
C PHE A 120 15.84 -4.29 -0.55
N LEU A 121 15.97 -5.55 -0.94
CA LEU A 121 17.18 -6.34 -0.83
C LEU A 121 17.62 -6.78 -2.23
N VAL A 122 18.81 -6.34 -2.63
CA VAL A 122 19.41 -6.68 -3.92
C VAL A 122 20.63 -7.56 -3.66
N CYS A 123 20.70 -8.73 -4.30
CA CYS A 123 21.83 -9.65 -4.14
C CYS A 123 22.02 -10.55 -5.37
N LEU A 124 23.18 -11.20 -5.46
CA LEU A 124 23.41 -12.22 -6.49
C LEU A 124 22.51 -13.45 -6.27
N GLU A 125 22.18 -14.13 -7.38
CA GLU A 125 21.60 -15.46 -7.34
C GLU A 125 22.65 -16.57 -7.45
N PRO A 126 22.50 -17.68 -6.71
CA PRO A 126 21.47 -17.92 -5.70
C PRO A 126 21.79 -17.22 -4.35
N PRO A 127 20.78 -16.82 -3.55
CA PRO A 127 20.97 -16.04 -2.31
C PRO A 127 21.81 -16.72 -1.22
N ASP A 128 21.87 -18.06 -1.25
CA ASP A 128 22.64 -18.88 -0.31
C ASP A 128 24.14 -18.97 -0.65
N HIS A 129 24.55 -18.43 -1.81
CA HIS A 129 25.95 -18.39 -2.21
C HIS A 129 26.72 -17.35 -1.38
N PRO A 130 27.97 -17.62 -0.93
CA PRO A 130 28.77 -16.65 -0.16
C PRO A 130 28.92 -15.29 -0.85
N GLY A 131 29.01 -15.30 -2.19
CA GLY A 131 29.08 -14.07 -2.98
C GLY A 131 27.84 -13.19 -2.87
N ALA A 132 26.65 -13.75 -2.63
CA ALA A 132 25.41 -13.00 -2.47
C ALA A 132 25.42 -12.16 -1.18
N SER A 133 25.98 -12.71 -0.10
CA SER A 133 26.14 -11.99 1.18
C SER A 133 27.15 -10.84 1.08
N GLU A 134 28.21 -11.01 0.29
CA GLU A 134 29.22 -9.98 0.07
C GLU A 134 28.73 -8.83 -0.82
N SER A 135 27.84 -9.14 -1.78
CA SER A 135 27.24 -8.17 -2.70
C SER A 135 25.91 -7.60 -2.23
N MET A 136 25.44 -8.00 -1.05
CA MET A 136 24.10 -7.68 -0.56
C MET A 136 23.95 -6.17 -0.35
N LEU A 137 22.95 -5.59 -1.01
CA LEU A 137 22.58 -4.19 -0.87
C LEU A 137 21.19 -4.08 -0.25
N HIS A 138 21.12 -3.41 0.89
CA HIS A 138 19.86 -3.11 1.57
C HIS A 138 19.51 -1.64 1.35
N LEU A 139 18.39 -1.40 0.66
CA LEU A 139 17.88 -0.08 0.30
C LEU A 139 16.69 0.27 1.19
N GLU A 140 16.95 1.05 2.23
CA GLU A 140 15.90 1.53 3.15
C GLU A 140 15.13 2.70 2.53
N ARG A 141 13.82 2.53 2.33
CA ARG A 141 12.91 3.58 1.81
C ARG A 141 13.31 4.13 0.43
N ALA A 142 13.69 3.24 -0.47
CA ALA A 142 13.97 3.57 -1.87
C ALA A 142 12.69 3.46 -2.72
N SER A 143 12.72 4.01 -3.93
CA SER A 143 11.73 3.69 -4.95
C SER A 143 12.03 2.33 -5.60
N LEU A 144 11.03 1.73 -6.24
CA LEU A 144 11.23 0.53 -7.05
C LEU A 144 12.25 0.83 -8.16
N ALA A 145 12.11 1.96 -8.85
CA ALA A 145 13.06 2.39 -9.89
C ALA A 145 14.51 2.42 -9.40
N GLU A 146 14.78 2.98 -8.21
CA GLU A 146 16.12 3.00 -7.61
C GLU A 146 16.62 1.58 -7.30
N ALA A 147 15.76 0.69 -6.79
CA ALA A 147 16.13 -0.70 -6.50
C ALA A 147 16.46 -1.50 -7.75
N LEU A 148 15.71 -1.26 -8.85
CA LEU A 148 15.95 -1.89 -10.14
C LEU A 148 17.26 -1.37 -10.79
N GLU A 149 17.54 -0.06 -10.69
CA GLU A 149 18.81 0.52 -11.17
C GLU A 149 20.03 -0.09 -10.45
N GLU A 150 19.96 -0.25 -9.12
CA GLU A 150 21.02 -0.89 -8.35
C GLU A 150 21.17 -2.39 -8.69
N ALA A 151 20.05 -3.09 -8.98
CA ALA A 151 20.08 -4.48 -9.42
C ALA A 151 20.76 -4.64 -10.78
N ASP A 152 20.42 -3.78 -11.75
CA ASP A 152 21.07 -3.73 -13.06
C ASP A 152 22.56 -3.45 -12.94
N GLN A 153 22.93 -2.44 -12.14
CA GLN A 153 24.33 -2.09 -11.94
C GLN A 153 25.13 -3.24 -11.29
N LEU A 154 24.54 -3.98 -10.36
CA LEU A 154 25.16 -5.16 -9.77
C LEU A 154 25.30 -6.31 -10.79
N ALA A 155 24.30 -6.54 -11.62
CA ALA A 155 24.32 -7.56 -12.66
C ALA A 155 25.44 -7.29 -13.68
N GLU A 156 25.56 -6.05 -14.15
CA GLU A 156 26.62 -5.62 -15.06
C GLU A 156 28.02 -5.79 -14.46
N ASN A 157 28.20 -5.39 -13.19
CA ASN A 157 29.50 -5.44 -12.53
C ASN A 157 29.96 -6.87 -12.20
N SER A 158 29.02 -7.75 -11.90
CA SER A 158 29.30 -9.12 -11.48
C SER A 158 29.29 -10.13 -12.64
N GLY A 159 28.62 -9.80 -13.75
CA GLY A 159 28.35 -10.73 -14.84
C GLY A 159 27.51 -11.93 -14.41
N GLN A 160 26.67 -11.76 -13.38
CA GLN A 160 25.85 -12.81 -12.77
C GLN A 160 24.40 -12.34 -12.61
N THR A 161 23.48 -13.30 -12.50
CA THR A 161 22.07 -13.05 -12.24
C THR A 161 21.89 -12.40 -10.87
N VAL A 162 21.01 -11.40 -10.80
CA VAL A 162 20.68 -10.65 -9.58
C VAL A 162 19.21 -10.83 -9.25
N ALA A 163 18.90 -10.95 -7.96
CA ALA A 163 17.55 -10.93 -7.43
C ALA A 163 17.27 -9.61 -6.71
N CYS A 164 16.07 -9.08 -6.92
CA CYS A 164 15.52 -7.96 -6.16
C CYS A 164 14.32 -8.45 -5.35
N PHE A 165 14.40 -8.30 -4.03
CA PHE A 165 13.34 -8.64 -3.10
C PHE A 165 12.77 -7.37 -2.45
N SER A 166 11.47 -7.32 -2.23
CA SER A 166 10.86 -6.39 -1.29
C SER A 166 10.73 -7.02 0.09
N ILE A 167 10.98 -6.25 1.13
CA ILE A 167 11.07 -6.74 2.51
C ILE A 167 10.38 -5.79 3.52
N PRO A 168 9.93 -6.31 4.67
CA PRO A 168 9.40 -5.51 5.76
C PRO A 168 10.42 -4.51 6.27
N LYS A 169 9.94 -3.30 6.57
CA LYS A 169 10.77 -2.18 7.03
C LYS A 169 11.44 -2.43 8.40
N GLU A 170 10.84 -3.25 9.25
CA GLU A 170 11.22 -3.35 10.67
C GLU A 170 12.18 -4.51 10.97
N GLU A 171 12.45 -5.39 10.00
CA GLU A 171 13.29 -6.57 10.19
C GLU A 171 14.64 -6.41 9.49
N PRO A 172 15.77 -6.69 10.18
CA PRO A 172 17.07 -6.73 9.51
C PRO A 172 17.08 -7.87 8.50
N PRO A 173 17.42 -7.59 7.21
CA PRO A 173 17.37 -8.62 6.19
C PRO A 173 18.40 -9.72 6.42
N LEU A 174 17.98 -10.94 6.14
CA LEU A 174 18.83 -12.12 6.12
C LEU A 174 18.66 -12.85 4.78
N LEU A 175 19.75 -13.36 4.22
CA LEU A 175 19.72 -14.16 2.99
C LEU A 175 19.45 -15.65 3.25
N ASP A 176 19.07 -16.03 4.48
CA ASP A 176 18.70 -17.40 4.77
C ASP A 176 17.35 -17.74 4.12
N ALA A 177 17.25 -18.96 3.59
CA ALA A 177 16.08 -19.39 2.84
C ALA A 177 14.79 -19.33 3.68
N ASP A 178 14.86 -19.67 4.97
CA ASP A 178 13.70 -19.65 5.87
C ASP A 178 13.20 -18.23 6.14
N TRP A 179 14.10 -17.23 6.16
CA TRP A 179 13.76 -15.84 6.32
C TRP A 179 13.21 -15.25 5.02
N LEU A 180 13.88 -15.50 3.88
CA LEU A 180 13.41 -15.05 2.58
C LEU A 180 12.01 -15.60 2.26
N GLU A 181 11.73 -16.88 2.55
CA GLU A 181 10.40 -17.48 2.33
C GLU A 181 9.29 -16.81 3.17
N LYS A 182 9.61 -16.30 4.35
CA LYS A 182 8.62 -15.74 5.28
C LYS A 182 8.45 -14.23 5.16
N HIS A 183 9.51 -13.53 4.78
CA HIS A 183 9.60 -12.09 4.91
C HIS A 183 9.94 -11.39 3.60
N ALA A 184 10.31 -12.10 2.53
CA ALA A 184 10.74 -11.45 1.29
C ALA A 184 9.82 -11.81 0.13
N HIS A 185 9.44 -10.79 -0.64
CA HIS A 185 8.72 -10.94 -1.89
C HIS A 185 9.70 -10.76 -3.03
N LYS A 186 9.97 -11.83 -3.78
CA LYS A 186 10.82 -11.72 -4.97
C LYS A 186 10.06 -10.97 -6.05
N LEU A 187 10.51 -9.76 -6.38
CA LEU A 187 9.86 -8.93 -7.38
C LEU A 187 10.31 -9.31 -8.79
N MET A 188 11.63 -9.45 -8.97
CA MET A 188 12.24 -9.74 -10.28
C MET A 188 13.52 -10.57 -10.16
N ALA A 189 13.87 -11.26 -11.25
CA ALA A 189 15.18 -11.87 -11.47
C ALA A 189 15.76 -11.29 -12.77
N TYR A 190 16.96 -10.74 -12.69
CA TYR A 190 17.65 -10.14 -13.83
C TYR A 190 18.66 -11.12 -14.40
N ASP A 191 18.38 -11.63 -15.60
CA ASP A 191 19.36 -12.40 -16.37
C ASP A 191 20.35 -11.44 -17.06
N VAL A 192 21.63 -11.83 -17.09
CA VAL A 192 22.63 -11.12 -17.89
C VAL A 192 22.20 -11.19 -19.35
N VAL A 193 21.87 -10.06 -19.95
CA VAL A 193 21.63 -9.97 -21.40
C VAL A 193 22.96 -10.27 -22.08
N GLU A 194 23.12 -11.48 -22.61
CA GLU A 194 24.26 -11.80 -23.48
C GLU A 194 24.25 -10.83 -24.69
N ALA A 195 25.21 -9.91 -24.71
CA ALA A 195 25.47 -8.98 -25.81
C ALA A 195 26.16 -9.66 -27.00
#